data_AF-A0A968S4S1-F1
#
_entry.id   AF-A0A968S4S1-F1
#
_cell.length_a   1.000
_cell.length_b   1.000
_cell.length_c   1.000
_cell.angle_alpha   90.00
_cell.angle_beta   90.00
_cell.angle_gamma   90.00
#
_symmetry.space_group_name_H-M   'P 1'
#
loop_
_entity.id
_entity.type
_entity.pdbx_description
1 polymer ?
#
loop_
_entity_poly.entity_id
_entity_poly.type
_entity_poly.pdbx_seq_one_letter_code
_entity_poly.pdbx_strand_id
1 'polypeptide(L)'
;MLLYIFWKRFGTPTEDGTTGTEHEFLTAFNAWKAGDKTSPQIMLYFKQQPFMPQSIPETEQFLKVQQFQKNLPKECFYWQYQDAGDFERQARQHLTDFFRDRLK
;
A
#
# COMPACT_ATOMS: atom_id res chain seq x y z
N MET A 1 7.61 10.67 -0.35
CA MET A 1 6.80 9.75 0.48
C MET A 1 5.66 9.25 -0.39
N LEU A 2 5.31 7.97 -0.27
CA LEU A 2 4.23 7.33 -1.02
C LEU A 2 3.24 6.68 -0.05
N LEU A 3 1.96 6.95 -0.24
CA LEU A 3 0.87 6.32 0.51
C LEU A 3 0.09 5.42 -0.43
N TYR A 4 -0.04 4.14 -0.07
CA TYR A 4 -0.86 3.18 -0.78
C TYR A 4 -2.08 2.81 0.07
N ILE A 5 -3.25 2.86 -0.56
CA ILE A 5 -4.53 2.60 0.08
C ILE A 5 -5.24 1.51 -0.70
N PHE A 6 -5.43 0.36 -0.08
CA PHE A 6 -5.99 -0.83 -0.70
C PHE A 6 -7.33 -1.21 -0.09
N TRP A 7 -8.19 -1.79 -0.93
CA TRP A 7 -9.37 -2.53 -0.50
C TRP A 7 -9.63 -3.69 -1.48
N LYS A 8 -10.60 -3.54 -2.38
CA LYS A 8 -11.03 -4.61 -3.30
C LYS A 8 -10.35 -4.60 -4.68
N ARG A 9 -9.67 -3.51 -5.03
CA ARG A 9 -9.05 -3.33 -6.34
C ARG A 9 -7.56 -3.09 -6.17
N PHE A 10 -6.76 -3.81 -6.95
CA PHE A 10 -5.30 -3.68 -6.94
C PHE A 10 -4.82 -2.64 -7.95
N GLY A 11 -5.40 -2.65 -9.14
CA GLY A 11 -5.03 -1.74 -10.23
C GLY A 11 -5.33 -2.34 -11.59
N THR A 12 -5.23 -1.50 -12.62
CA THR A 12 -5.31 -1.97 -14.01
C THR A 12 -3.94 -2.51 -14.43
N PRO A 13 -3.86 -3.68 -15.07
CA PRO A 13 -2.60 -4.17 -15.63
C PRO A 13 -2.06 -3.20 -16.68
N THR A 14 -0.75 -3.01 -16.72
CA THR A 14 -0.02 -2.42 -17.83
C THR A 14 0.17 -3.46 -18.94
N GLU A 15 0.70 -3.05 -20.10
CA GLU A 15 0.96 -3.95 -21.24
C GLU A 15 1.85 -5.15 -20.85
N ASP A 16 2.73 -4.97 -19.86
CA ASP A 16 3.64 -5.99 -19.35
C ASP A 16 3.01 -6.92 -18.28
N GLY A 17 1.71 -6.81 -18.03
CA GLY A 17 0.96 -7.68 -17.10
C GLY A 17 1.14 -7.36 -15.61
N THR A 18 2.08 -6.47 -15.25
CA THR A 18 2.18 -5.88 -13.90
C THR A 18 1.14 -4.79 -13.72
N THR A 19 0.92 -4.29 -12.51
CA THR A 19 0.12 -3.06 -12.32
C THR A 19 1.03 -1.87 -12.08
N GLY A 20 0.58 -0.66 -12.45
CA GLY A 20 1.32 0.58 -12.13
C GLY A 20 1.63 0.68 -10.62
N THR A 21 0.66 0.33 -9.77
CA THR A 21 0.80 0.31 -8.31
C THR A 21 1.95 -0.59 -7.84
N GLU A 22 2.04 -1.80 -8.41
CA GLU A 22 3.09 -2.77 -8.06
C GLU A 22 4.46 -2.27 -8.50
N HIS A 23 4.55 -1.71 -9.71
CA HIS A 23 5.80 -1.17 -10.23
C HIS A 23 6.30 0.01 -9.40
N GLU A 24 5.42 0.95 -9.05
CA GLU A 24 5.73 2.10 -8.18
C GLU A 24 6.20 1.64 -6.79
N PHE A 25 5.53 0.63 -6.21
CA PHE A 25 5.88 0.10 -4.91
C PHE A 25 7.27 -0.56 -4.94
N LEU A 26 7.51 -1.45 -5.90
CA LEU A 26 8.78 -2.17 -6.03
C LEU A 26 9.95 -1.21 -6.23
N THR A 27 9.76 -0.20 -7.08
CA THR A 27 10.78 0.83 -7.34
C THR A 27 11.13 1.59 -6.06
N ALA A 28 10.12 2.07 -5.33
CA ALA A 28 10.30 2.78 -4.08
C ALA A 28 10.95 1.91 -3.00
N PHE A 29 10.52 0.65 -2.88
CA PHE A 29 11.02 -0.29 -1.89
C PHE A 29 12.49 -0.65 -2.15
N ASN A 30 12.85 -0.92 -3.41
CA ASN A 30 14.22 -1.23 -3.80
C ASN A 30 15.16 -0.03 -3.57
N ALA A 31 14.73 1.19 -3.87
CA ALA A 31 15.50 2.40 -3.57
C ALA A 31 15.72 2.58 -2.06
N TRP A 32 14.67 2.35 -1.24
CA TRP A 32 14.78 2.38 0.22
C TRP A 32 15.75 1.32 0.75
N LYS A 33 15.66 0.09 0.25
CA LYS A 33 16.52 -1.02 0.65
C LYS A 33 17.99 -0.81 0.26
N ALA A 34 18.24 -0.13 -0.86
CA ALA A 34 19.59 0.25 -1.29
C ALA A 34 20.23 1.37 -0.44
N GLY A 35 19.51 1.93 0.53
CA GLY A 35 20.01 3.01 1.38
C GLY A 35 20.04 4.37 0.69
N ASP A 36 19.26 4.56 -0.38
CA ASP A 36 19.18 5.84 -1.06
C ASP A 36 18.56 6.89 -0.12
N LYS A 37 19.31 7.95 0.16
CA LYS A 37 18.89 9.07 1.02
C LYS A 37 17.65 9.80 0.47
N THR A 38 17.38 9.65 -0.83
CA THR A 38 16.23 10.25 -1.51
C THR A 38 15.03 9.32 -1.59
N SER A 39 15.17 8.06 -1.13
CA SER A 39 14.10 7.08 -1.17
C SER A 39 12.85 7.57 -0.42
N PRO A 40 11.65 7.45 -1.03
CA PRO A 40 10.43 7.87 -0.37
C PRO A 40 10.09 6.90 0.78
N GLN A 41 9.66 7.45 1.91
CA GLN A 41 8.97 6.63 2.92
C GLN A 41 7.71 6.02 2.31
N ILE A 42 7.49 4.73 2.53
CA ILE A 42 6.31 3.99 2.07
C ILE A 42 5.38 3.77 3.27
N MET A 43 4.10 4.00 3.07
CA MET A 43 3.04 3.67 4.03
C MET A 43 1.92 2.91 3.32
N LEU A 44 1.52 1.76 3.88
CA LEU A 44 0.56 0.85 3.26
C LEU A 44 -0.67 0.69 4.16
N TYR A 45 -1.86 0.87 3.62
CA TYR A 45 -3.12 0.78 4.35
C TYR A 45 -4.09 -0.18 3.65
N PHE A 46 -4.63 -1.15 4.39
CA PHE A 46 -5.57 -2.15 3.88
C PHE A 46 -6.91 -2.05 4.58
N LYS A 47 -7.98 -1.84 3.81
CA LYS A 47 -9.34 -1.78 4.34
C LYS A 47 -9.84 -3.17 4.74
N GLN A 48 -10.35 -3.30 5.95
CA GLN A 48 -10.87 -4.57 6.51
C GLN A 48 -12.39 -4.74 6.36
N GLN A 49 -13.06 -3.85 5.62
CA GLN A 49 -14.49 -3.98 5.37
C GLN A 49 -14.78 -5.24 4.54
N PRO A 50 -15.71 -6.12 5.00
CA PRO A 50 -16.13 -7.29 4.24
C PRO A 50 -16.58 -6.93 2.83
N PHE A 51 -16.18 -7.77 1.88
CA PHE A 51 -16.49 -7.61 0.46
C PHE A 51 -16.88 -8.96 -0.13
N MET A 52 -17.98 -8.99 -0.88
CA MET A 52 -18.38 -10.13 -1.69
C MET A 52 -18.25 -9.76 -3.17
N PRO A 53 -17.28 -10.34 -3.91
CA PRO A 53 -17.15 -10.11 -5.34
C PRO A 53 -18.43 -10.46 -6.10
N GLN A 54 -18.82 -9.62 -7.05
CA GLN A 54 -20.01 -9.84 -7.88
C GLN A 54 -19.68 -10.38 -9.28
N SER A 55 -18.39 -10.57 -9.58
CA SER A 55 -17.92 -11.06 -10.87
C SER A 55 -16.53 -11.72 -10.78
N ILE A 56 -16.16 -12.48 -11.80
CA ILE A 56 -14.81 -13.05 -11.92
C ILE A 56 -13.73 -11.95 -11.92
N PRO A 57 -13.85 -10.87 -12.72
CA PRO A 57 -12.86 -9.79 -12.69
C PRO A 57 -12.72 -9.11 -11.33
N GLU A 58 -13.82 -8.90 -10.59
CA GLU A 58 -13.74 -8.38 -9.22
C GLU A 58 -13.03 -9.36 -8.27
N THR A 59 -13.27 -10.66 -8.44
CA THR A 59 -12.62 -11.71 -7.65
C THR A 59 -11.10 -11.72 -7.90
N GLU A 60 -10.68 -11.63 -9.15
CA GLU A 60 -9.27 -11.57 -9.54
C GLU A 60 -8.57 -10.33 -8.98
N GLN A 61 -9.23 -9.17 -9.03
CA GLN A 61 -8.70 -7.93 -8.45
C GLN A 61 -8.52 -8.04 -6.93
N PHE A 62 -9.51 -8.60 -6.24
CA PHE A 62 -9.43 -8.80 -4.80
C PHE A 62 -8.33 -9.81 -4.44
N LEU A 63 -8.21 -10.91 -5.20
CA LEU A 63 -7.14 -11.89 -5.04
C LEU A 63 -5.76 -11.25 -5.17
N LYS A 64 -5.56 -10.35 -6.15
CA LYS A 64 -4.30 -9.61 -6.31
C LYS A 64 -3.95 -8.76 -5.10
N VAL A 65 -4.93 -8.07 -4.49
CA VAL A 65 -4.69 -7.31 -3.24
C VAL A 65 -4.24 -8.25 -2.12
N GLN A 66 -4.93 -9.37 -1.95
CA GLN A 66 -4.61 -10.35 -0.91
C GLN A 66 -3.22 -10.98 -1.11
N GLN A 67 -2.87 -11.33 -2.35
CA GLN A 67 -1.55 -11.86 -2.70
C GLN A 67 -0.46 -10.82 -2.46
N PHE A 68 -0.67 -9.57 -2.87
CA PHE A 68 0.26 -8.48 -2.63
C PHE A 68 0.51 -8.29 -1.13
N GLN A 69 -0.55 -8.17 -0.33
CA GLN A 69 -0.44 -8.02 1.13
C GLN A 69 0.33 -9.18 1.77
N LYS A 70 0.04 -10.42 1.35
CA LYS A 70 0.70 -11.63 1.87
C LYS A 70 2.19 -11.70 1.48
N ASN A 71 2.53 -11.19 0.30
CA ASN A 71 3.88 -11.26 -0.26
C ASN A 71 4.70 -10.01 0.04
N LEU A 72 4.20 -9.09 0.88
CA LEU A 72 4.98 -7.93 1.31
C LEU A 72 6.30 -8.38 1.97
N PRO A 73 7.42 -7.71 1.66
CA PRO A 73 8.68 -7.92 2.37
C PRO A 73 8.50 -7.74 3.88
N LYS A 74 9.28 -8.47 4.68
CA LYS A 74 9.17 -8.42 6.15
C LYS A 74 9.52 -7.05 6.72
N GLU A 75 10.30 -6.28 5.98
CA GLU A 75 10.72 -4.93 6.28
C GLU A 75 9.58 -3.90 6.06
N CYS A 76 8.52 -4.28 5.33
CA CYS A 76 7.36 -3.43 5.08
C CYS A 76 6.36 -3.50 6.24
N PHE A 77 6.07 -2.34 6.82
CA PHE A 77 4.95 -2.18 7.73
C PHE A 77 3.68 -1.79 6.95
N TYR A 78 2.56 -2.35 7.37
CA TYR A 78 1.24 -1.98 6.88
C TYR A 78 0.26 -1.88 8.03
N TRP A 79 -0.81 -1.12 7.80
CA TRP A 79 -1.88 -0.92 8.76
C TRP A 79 -3.21 -1.33 8.18
N GLN A 80 -4.13 -1.67 9.07
CA GLN A 80 -5.50 -2.01 8.73
C GLN A 80 -6.43 -0.89 9.16
N TYR A 81 -7.43 -0.58 8.34
CA TYR A 81 -8.44 0.42 8.67
C TYR A 81 -9.85 -0.06 8.34
N GLN A 82 -10.84 0.44 9.08
CA GLN A 82 -12.24 0.02 8.92
C GLN A 82 -13.01 0.92 7.95
N ASP A 83 -12.84 2.22 8.09
CA ASP A 83 -13.55 3.25 7.32
C ASP A 83 -12.67 4.48 7.05
N ALA A 84 -13.22 5.46 6.35
CA ALA A 84 -12.48 6.66 5.97
C ALA A 84 -12.01 7.50 7.17
N GLY A 85 -12.78 7.55 8.26
CA GLY A 85 -12.42 8.32 9.46
C GLY A 85 -11.31 7.64 10.26
N ASP A 86 -11.35 6.31 10.34
CA ASP A 86 -10.25 5.51 10.90
C ASP A 86 -8.97 5.66 10.09
N PHE A 87 -9.07 5.57 8.75
CA PHE A 87 -7.93 5.82 7.86
C PHE A 87 -7.35 7.23 8.07
N GLU A 88 -8.17 8.27 8.07
CA GLU A 88 -7.68 9.65 8.23
C GLU A 88 -6.91 9.81 9.54
N ARG A 89 -7.48 9.32 10.65
CA ARG A 89 -6.85 9.40 11.96
C ARG A 89 -5.49 8.70 11.98
N GLN A 90 -5.43 7.46 11.49
CA GLN A 90 -4.18 6.68 11.44
C GLN A 90 -3.15 7.34 10.52
N ALA A 91 -3.53 7.72 9.31
CA ALA A 91 -2.64 8.36 8.36
C ALA A 91 -2.08 9.68 8.90
N ARG A 92 -2.93 10.54 9.47
CA ARG A 92 -2.50 11.81 10.09
C ARG A 92 -1.50 11.58 11.22
N GLN A 93 -1.76 10.58 12.08
CA GLN A 93 -0.84 10.24 13.16
C GLN A 93 0.52 9.78 12.62
N HIS A 94 0.54 8.78 11.74
CA HIS A 94 1.79 8.23 11.17
C HIS A 94 2.61 9.29 10.42
N LEU A 95 1.92 10.16 9.67
CA LEU A 95 2.56 11.30 9.00
C LEU A 95 3.17 12.28 9.99
N THR A 96 2.44 12.64 11.04
CA THR A 96 2.91 13.58 12.07
C THR A 96 4.14 13.02 12.78
N ASP A 97 4.13 11.76 13.16
CA ASP A 97 5.26 11.10 13.82
C ASP A 97 6.49 11.04 12.90
N PHE A 98 6.29 10.66 11.63
CA PHE A 98 7.35 10.62 10.63
C PHE A 98 8.02 11.99 10.43
N PHE A 99 7.23 13.07 10.28
CA PHE A 99 7.81 14.41 10.12
C PHE A 99 8.50 14.89 11.39
N ARG A 100 7.94 14.61 12.57
CA ARG A 100 8.56 14.98 13.84
C ARG A 100 9.93 14.33 14.01
N ASP A 101 10.08 13.06 13.64
CA ASP A 101 11.36 12.35 13.78
C ASP A 101 12.40 12.77 12.74
N ARG A 102 11.99 13.29 11.58
CA ARG A 102 12.91 13.83 10.56
C ARG A 102 13.31 15.29 10.78
N LEU A 103 12.59 16.03 11.61
CA LEU A 103 12.89 17.44 11.95
C LEU A 103 13.79 17.59 13.20
N LYS A 104 14.17 16.47 13.84
CA LYS A 104 15.20 16.42 14.88
C LYS A 104 16.58 16.28 14.24
#